data_AF-A0A2P6W612-F1
#
_entry.id   AF-A0A2P6W612-F1
#
_cell.length_a   1.000
_cell.length_b   1.000
_cell.length_c   1.000
_cell.angle_alpha   90.00
_cell.angle_beta   90.00
_cell.angle_gamma   90.00
#
_symmetry.space_group_name_H-M   'P 1'
#
loop_
_entity.id
_entity.type
_entity.pdbx_description
1 polymer ?
#
loop_
_entity_poly.entity_id
_entity_poly.type
_entity_poly.pdbx_seq_one_letter_code
_entity_poly.pdbx_strand_id
1 'polypeptide(L)'
;MVIPSITSGIIAVIEGSWIASSIFLKYFLVGLIAKNFYQSSFNQEKIVEDMMESSELVVSLLIVSGLFLTVSGLEVTPVLVLFSELVALGYFAVLFWKC
;
A
#
# COMPACT_ATOMS: atom_id res chain seq x y z
N MET A 1 32.73 6.69 4.43
CA MET A 1 31.73 6.58 5.51
C MET A 1 30.35 7.02 4.98
N VAL A 2 29.87 6.39 3.89
CA VAL A 2 28.67 6.81 3.13
C VAL A 2 27.58 5.73 3.13
N ILE A 3 27.98 4.47 3.23
CA ILE A 3 27.11 3.29 3.28
C ILE A 3 26.09 3.37 4.43
N PRO A 4 26.45 3.74 5.68
CA PRO A 4 25.49 3.76 6.79
C PRO A 4 24.34 4.76 6.57
N SER A 5 24.63 5.92 5.97
CA SER A 5 23.66 6.99 5.75
C SER A 5 22.66 6.67 4.63
N ILE A 6 23.12 5.98 3.57
CA ILE A 6 22.23 5.51 2.50
C ILE A 6 21.31 4.40 3.03
N THR A 7 21.86 3.45 3.79
CA THR A 7 21.05 2.38 4.40
C THR A 7 19.99 2.94 5.34
N SER A 8 20.32 3.92 6.19
CA SER A 8 19.32 4.57 7.06
C SER A 8 18.23 5.31 6.27
N GLY A 9 18.59 5.95 5.16
CA GLY A 9 17.62 6.63 4.30
C GLY A 9 16.64 5.63 3.66
N ILE A 10 17.15 4.51 3.14
CA ILE A 10 16.31 3.46 2.54
C ILE A 10 15.36 2.87 3.58
N ILE A 11 15.85 2.56 4.78
CA ILE A 11 15.01 2.03 5.87
C ILE A 11 13.88 3.01 6.21
N ALA A 12 14.20 4.29 6.38
CA ALA A 12 13.20 5.31 6.71
C ALA A 12 12.12 5.45 5.62
N VAL A 13 12.48 5.27 4.35
CA VAL A 13 11.53 5.27 3.23
C VAL A 13 10.65 4.02 3.23
N ILE A 14 11.23 2.84 3.53
CA ILE A 14 10.46 1.60 3.66
C ILE A 14 9.45 1.72 4.80
N GLU A 15 9.86 2.25 5.95
CA GLU A 15 8.98 2.50 7.09
C GLU A 15 7.87 3.51 6.74
N GLY A 16 8.23 4.64 6.10
CA GLY A 16 7.24 5.60 5.62
C GLY A 16 6.25 4.99 4.63
N SER A 17 6.73 4.16 3.72
CA SER A 17 5.91 3.46 2.72
C SER A 17 4.99 2.44 3.39
N TRP A 18 5.44 1.77 4.44
CA TRP A 18 4.63 0.86 5.25
C TRP A 18 3.47 1.57 5.95
N ILE A 19 3.76 2.73 6.56
CA ILE A 19 2.75 3.58 7.19
C ILE A 19 1.72 4.04 6.14
N ALA A 20 2.19 4.55 5.00
CA ALA A 20 1.34 4.97 3.90
C ALA A 20 0.45 3.81 3.40
N SER A 21 1.02 2.61 3.26
CA SER A 21 0.31 1.39 2.84
C SER A 21 -0.81 1.04 3.81
N SER A 22 -0.50 1.02 5.11
CA SER A 22 -1.46 0.72 6.17
C SER A 22 -2.63 1.71 6.18
N ILE A 23 -2.38 2.98 5.88
CA ILE A 23 -3.43 4.00 5.80
C ILE A 23 -4.27 3.83 4.53
N PHE A 24 -3.63 3.71 3.37
CA PHE A 24 -4.28 3.86 2.07
C PHE A 24 -4.94 2.58 1.54
N LEU A 25 -4.30 1.42 1.70
CA LEU A 25 -4.70 0.19 0.99
C LEU A 25 -6.10 -0.28 1.35
N LYS A 26 -6.55 -0.08 2.59
CA LYS A 26 -7.93 -0.40 2.99
C LYS A 26 -8.97 0.40 2.21
N TYR A 27 -8.72 1.70 1.99
CA TYR A 27 -9.64 2.54 1.23
C TYR A 27 -9.60 2.21 -0.25
N PHE A 28 -8.41 1.93 -0.77
CA PHE A 28 -8.23 1.46 -2.15
C PHE A 28 -9.02 0.16 -2.39
N LEU A 29 -8.87 -0.83 -1.52
CA LEU A 29 -9.57 -2.12 -1.64
C LEU A 29 -11.09 -1.97 -1.53
N VAL A 30 -11.58 -1.14 -0.59
CA VAL A 30 -13.01 -0.82 -0.50
C VAL A 30 -13.51 -0.17 -1.80
N GLY A 31 -12.74 0.78 -2.36
CA GLY A 31 -13.07 1.42 -3.63
C GLY A 31 -13.11 0.44 -4.80
N LEU A 32 -12.16 -0.49 -4.86
CA LEU A 32 -12.06 -1.50 -5.92
C LEU A 32 -13.19 -2.53 -5.83
N ILE A 33 -13.55 -2.96 -4.62
CA ILE A 33 -14.71 -3.81 -4.33
C ILE A 33 -16.00 -3.07 -4.73
N ALA A 34 -16.16 -1.81 -4.33
CA ALA A 34 -17.34 -1.02 -4.65
C ALA A 34 -17.49 -0.83 -6.17
N LYS A 35 -16.40 -0.49 -6.89
CA LYS A 35 -16.40 -0.38 -8.36
C LYS A 35 -16.91 -1.68 -9.01
N ASN A 36 -16.37 -2.82 -8.62
CA ASN A 36 -16.77 -4.12 -9.17
C ASN A 36 -18.21 -4.52 -8.80
N PHE A 37 -18.66 -4.15 -7.61
CA PHE A 37 -20.05 -4.32 -7.20
C PHE A 37 -21.01 -3.50 -8.07
N TYR A 38 -20.70 -2.22 -8.31
CA TYR A 38 -21.51 -1.35 -9.18
C TYR A 38 -21.53 -1.79 -10.64
N GLN A 39 -20.44 -2.38 -11.13
CA GLN A 39 -20.36 -2.88 -12.51
C GLN A 39 -21.02 -4.24 -12.71
N SER A 40 -21.63 -4.83 -11.66
CA SER A 40 -22.17 -6.21 -11.67
C SER A 40 -21.13 -7.26 -12.07
N SER A 41 -19.84 -6.94 -11.97
CA SER A 41 -18.71 -7.81 -12.27
C SER A 41 -18.09 -8.37 -10.99
N PHE A 42 -18.88 -8.45 -9.91
CA PHE A 42 -18.40 -8.86 -8.59
C PHE A 42 -18.01 -10.34 -8.60
N ASN A 43 -16.75 -10.59 -8.94
CA ASN A 43 -16.07 -11.86 -8.87
C ASN A 43 -14.70 -11.63 -8.24
N GLN A 44 -14.30 -12.53 -7.34
CA GLN A 44 -12.99 -12.50 -6.69
C GLN A 44 -11.85 -12.47 -7.72
N GLU A 45 -11.94 -13.25 -8.78
CA GLU A 45 -10.91 -13.27 -9.83
C GLU A 45 -10.78 -11.91 -10.52
N LYS A 46 -11.90 -11.24 -10.77
CA LYS A 46 -11.92 -9.92 -11.41
C LYS A 46 -11.35 -8.84 -10.50
N ILE A 47 -11.65 -8.91 -9.21
CA ILE A 47 -11.06 -8.02 -8.20
C ILE A 47 -9.54 -8.19 -8.16
N VAL A 48 -9.04 -9.43 -8.18
CA VAL A 48 -7.60 -9.69 -8.20
C VAL A 48 -6.97 -9.19 -9.51
N GLU A 49 -7.63 -9.39 -10.65
CA GLU A 49 -7.15 -8.87 -11.95
C GLU A 49 -7.05 -7.34 -11.95
N ASP A 50 -8.12 -6.63 -11.57
CA ASP A 50 -8.14 -5.16 -11.45
C ASP A 50 -7.07 -4.66 -10.45
N MET A 51 -6.83 -5.43 -9.39
CA MET A 51 -5.80 -5.13 -8.39
C MET A 51 -4.39 -5.27 -8.96
N MET A 52 -4.14 -6.31 -9.76
CA MET A 52 -2.86 -6.52 -10.46
C MET A 52 -2.62 -5.46 -11.52
N GLU A 53 -3.65 -5.11 -12.31
CA GLU A 53 -3.59 -4.05 -13.33
C GLU A 53 -3.21 -2.69 -12.71
N SER A 54 -3.76 -2.39 -11.54
CA SER A 54 -3.50 -1.13 -10.83
C SER A 54 -2.26 -1.17 -9.94
N SER A 55 -1.62 -2.33 -9.79
CA SER A 55 -0.61 -2.58 -8.74
C SER A 55 0.63 -1.68 -8.85
N GLU A 56 1.17 -1.52 -10.06
CA GLU A 56 2.35 -0.70 -10.30
C GLU A 56 2.12 0.76 -9.88
N LEU A 57 0.97 1.32 -10.25
CA LEU A 57 0.57 2.68 -9.88
C LEU A 57 0.34 2.82 -8.37
N VAL A 58 -0.35 1.86 -7.76
CA VAL A 58 -0.60 1.86 -6.31
C VAL A 58 0.70 1.79 -5.54
N VAL A 59 1.58 0.84 -5.86
CA VAL A 59 2.89 0.68 -5.20
C VAL A 59 3.75 1.94 -5.37
N SER A 60 3.77 2.52 -6.58
CA SER A 60 4.50 3.77 -6.83
C SER A 60 3.99 4.93 -5.98
N LEU A 61 2.67 5.07 -5.86
CA LEU A 61 2.05 6.08 -4.99
C LEU A 61 2.38 5.87 -3.52
N LEU A 62 2.43 4.62 -3.06
CA LEU A 62 2.79 4.27 -1.68
C LEU A 62 4.24 4.64 -1.37
N ILE A 63 5.17 4.38 -2.30
CA ILE A 63 6.58 4.75 -2.16
C ILE A 63 6.74 6.28 -2.12
N VAL A 64 6.08 7.00 -3.04
CA VAL A 64 6.11 8.48 -3.07
C VAL A 64 5.51 9.06 -1.80
N SER A 65 4.40 8.50 -1.32
CA SER A 65 3.78 8.90 -0.06
C SER A 65 4.70 8.61 1.14
N GLY A 66 5.38 7.47 1.14
CA GLY A 66 6.37 7.12 2.15
C GLY A 66 7.53 8.09 2.19
N LEU A 67 8.11 8.42 1.03
CA LEU A 67 9.13 9.47 0.89
C LEU A 67 8.65 10.81 1.44
N PHE A 68 7.41 11.20 1.12
CA PHE A 68 6.83 12.45 1.62
C PHE A 68 6.70 12.45 3.15
N LEU A 69 6.24 11.35 3.75
CA LEU A 69 6.16 11.21 5.21
C LEU A 69 7.54 11.30 5.87
N THR A 70 8.54 10.61 5.29
CA THR A 70 9.91 10.64 5.79
C THR A 70 10.53 12.03 5.73
N VAL A 71 10.33 12.77 4.62
CA VAL A 71 10.90 14.12 4.43
C VAL A 71 10.16 15.20 5.22
N SER A 72 8.84 15.08 5.35
CA SER A 72 8.03 16.05 6.09
C SER A 72 8.16 15.91 7.61
N GLY A 73 8.63 14.76 8.11
CA GLY A 73 8.68 14.47 9.55
C GLY A 73 7.30 14.35 10.19
N LEU A 74 6.25 14.11 9.39
CA LEU A 74 4.89 13.94 9.88
C LEU A 74 4.74 12.58 10.55
N GLU A 75 4.40 12.59 11.84
CA GLU A 75 4.00 11.39 12.57
C GLU A 75 2.53 11.09 12.26
N VAL A 76 2.30 10.12 11.37
CA VAL A 76 0.95 9.69 11.02
C VAL A 76 0.73 8.26 11.50
N THR A 77 -0.31 8.06 12.30
CA THR A 77 -0.68 6.74 12.81
C THR A 77 -1.99 6.26 12.17
N PRO A 78 -2.05 5.02 11.65
CA PRO A 78 -3.26 4.49 11.06
C PRO A 78 -4.35 4.28 12.12
N VAL A 79 -5.55 4.75 11.83
CA VAL A 79 -6.75 4.41 12.63
C VAL A 79 -7.03 2.91 12.49
N LEU A 80 -7.22 2.22 13.62
CA LEU A 80 -7.28 0.75 13.69
C LEU A 80 -6.00 0.10 13.13
N VAL A 81 -4.87 0.37 13.80
CA VAL A 81 -3.51 -0.04 13.37
C VAL A 81 -3.46 -1.50 12.91
N LEU A 82 -3.82 -2.44 13.78
CA LEU A 82 -3.73 -3.88 13.48
C LEU A 82 -4.55 -4.28 12.25
N PHE A 83 -5.77 -3.76 12.11
CA PHE A 83 -6.61 -4.07 10.95
C PHE A 83 -6.02 -3.47 9.67
N SER A 84 -5.53 -2.23 9.76
CA SER A 84 -4.90 -1.51 8.66
C SER A 84 -3.65 -2.24 8.14
N GLU A 85 -2.81 -2.70 9.06
CA GLU A 85 -1.61 -3.47 8.76
C GLU A 85 -1.95 -4.85 8.17
N LEU A 86 -2.96 -5.56 8.72
CA LEU A 86 -3.41 -6.84 8.18
C LEU A 86 -3.94 -6.70 6.75
N VAL A 87 -4.67 -5.63 6.46
CA VAL A 87 -5.17 -5.36 5.10
C VAL A 87 -4.02 -5.04 4.15
N ALA A 88 -3.04 -4.25 4.58
CA ALA A 88 -1.84 -3.99 3.79
C ALA A 88 -1.03 -5.28 3.53
N LEU A 89 -0.84 -6.12 4.55
CA LEU A 89 -0.23 -7.45 4.41
C LEU A 89 -0.99 -8.31 3.42
N GLY A 90 -2.32 -8.36 3.51
CA GLY A 90 -3.16 -9.13 2.61
C GLY A 90 -3.01 -8.68 1.15
N TYR A 91 -3.02 -7.37 0.91
CA TYR A 91 -2.78 -6.82 -0.43
C TYR A 91 -1.43 -7.25 -1.00
N PHE A 92 -0.34 -7.03 -0.24
CA PHE A 92 1.00 -7.40 -0.70
C PHE A 92 1.16 -8.93 -0.86
N ALA A 93 0.58 -9.73 0.03
CA ALA A 93 0.59 -11.18 -0.09
C ALA A 93 -0.06 -11.65 -1.39
N VAL A 94 -1.19 -11.05 -1.80
CA VAL A 94 -1.83 -11.38 -3.07
C VAL A 94 -0.96 -10.95 -4.25
N LEU A 95 -0.34 -9.76 -4.21
CA LEU A 95 0.60 -9.31 -5.26
C LEU A 95 1.77 -10.28 -5.40
N PHE A 96 2.44 -10.64 -4.30
CA PHE A 96 3.57 -11.57 -4.32
C PHE A 96 3.19 -13.00 -4.73
N TRP A 97 1.96 -13.43 -4.45
CA TRP A 97 1.48 -14.76 -4.84
C TRP A 97 1.13 -14.87 -6.33
N LYS A 98 0.81 -13.75 -6.98
CA LYS A 98 0.38 -13.69 -8.38
C LYS A 98 1.45 -13.17 -9.35
N CYS A 99 2.51 -12.54 -8.84
CA CYS A 99 3.76 -12.28 -9.58
C CYS A 99 4.63 -13.54 -9.67
#